data_AF-A0A7Y2YFC3-F1
#
_entry.id   AF-A0A7Y2YFC3-F1
#
_cell.length_a   1.000
_cell.length_b   1.000
_cell.length_c   1.000
_cell.angle_alpha   90.00
_cell.angle_beta   90.00
_cell.angle_gamma   90.00
#
_symmetry.space_group_name_H-M   'P 1'
#
loop_
_entity.id
_entity.type
_entity.pdbx_description
1 polymer ?
#
loop_
_entity_poly.entity_id
_entity_poly.type
_entity_poly.pdbx_seq_one_letter_code
_entity_poly.pdbx_strand_id
1 'polypeptide(L)'
;MSVRKLKPITPGQRFKVVNGFDALTADKPEKSLLAPLKKSGGRNSHGKMTMRHRGGGHKRRYRLIDFKRMKQGVNAEVKSIQYDPNRTAFIALIEYKDGEKSYIIAQNG
;
A
#
# COMPACT_ATOMS: atom_id res chain seq x y z
N MET A 1 6.45 10.88 -5.65
CA MET A 1 7.49 9.94 -5.15
C MET A 1 8.80 10.29 -5.82
N SER A 2 9.85 10.54 -5.05
CA SER A 2 11.21 10.69 -5.57
C SER A 2 11.72 9.36 -6.13
N VAL A 3 12.75 9.43 -6.96
CA VAL A 3 13.34 8.26 -7.61
C VAL A 3 14.84 8.26 -7.34
N ARG A 4 15.40 7.10 -6.97
CA ARG A 4 16.82 6.95 -6.65
C ARG A 4 17.46 5.90 -7.55
N LYS A 5 18.49 6.30 -8.30
CA LYS A 5 19.34 5.39 -9.08
C LYS A 5 20.39 4.76 -8.17
N LEU A 6 20.56 3.44 -8.24
CA LEU A 6 21.55 2.72 -7.44
C LEU A 6 22.94 2.79 -8.10
N LYS A 7 24.00 2.73 -7.27
CA LYS A 7 25.37 2.60 -7.77
C LYS A 7 25.50 1.25 -8.51
N PRO A 8 26.16 1.22 -9.69
CA PRO A 8 26.25 0.01 -10.51
C PRO A 8 27.34 -0.95 -10.00
N ILE A 9 27.21 -1.44 -8.76
CA ILE A 9 28.19 -2.35 -8.14
C ILE A 9 28.08 -3.76 -8.74
N THR A 10 26.88 -4.16 -9.18
CA THR A 10 26.64 -5.43 -9.89
C THR A 10 25.90 -5.20 -11.22
N PRO A 11 25.99 -6.11 -12.20
CA PRO A 11 25.30 -5.98 -13.48
C PRO A 11 23.78 -5.78 -13.33
N GLY A 12 23.16 -6.47 -12.38
CA GLY A 12 21.73 -6.33 -12.08
C GLY A 12 21.33 -4.98 -11.47
N GLN A 13 22.28 -4.23 -10.90
CA GLN A 13 22.03 -2.89 -10.36
C GLN A 13 22.24 -1.77 -11.40
N ARG A 14 22.90 -2.03 -12.52
CA ARG A 14 23.31 -1.01 -13.52
C ARG A 14 22.16 -0.11 -13.98
N PHE A 15 21.02 -0.71 -14.28
CA PHE A 15 19.82 -0.01 -14.76
C PHE A 15 18.73 0.08 -13.68
N LYS A 16 19.02 -0.38 -12.45
CA LYS A 16 18.01 -0.47 -11.41
C LYS A 16 17.74 0.91 -10.82
N VAL A 17 16.48 1.28 -10.87
CA VAL A 17 15.93 2.52 -10.34
C VAL A 17 14.88 2.14 -9.30
N VAL A 18 14.97 2.71 -8.10
CA VAL A 18 14.07 2.41 -6.99
C VAL A 18 13.30 3.66 -6.57
N ASN A 19 12.11 3.48 -6.02
CA ASN A 19 11.34 4.58 -5.46
C ASN A 19 12.00 5.07 -4.16
N GLY A 20 11.97 6.39 -3.96
CA GLY A 20 12.26 6.99 -2.66
C GLY A 20 11.04 6.90 -1.75
N PHE A 21 11.33 6.85 -0.45
CA PHE A 21 10.34 6.67 0.61
C PHE A 21 10.34 7.84 1.60
N ASP A 22 10.84 9.00 1.16
CA ASP A 22 11.09 10.19 1.99
C ASP A 22 9.79 10.76 2.58
N ALA A 23 8.65 10.52 1.93
CA ALA A 23 7.33 10.95 2.40
C ALA A 23 6.68 9.97 3.40
N LEU A 24 7.28 8.80 3.66
CA LEU A 24 6.75 7.87 4.66
C LEU A 24 7.12 8.34 6.06
N THR A 25 6.14 8.38 6.95
CA THR A 25 6.34 8.78 8.36
C THR A 25 6.21 7.61 9.33
N ALA A 26 5.74 6.45 8.87
CA ALA A 26 5.65 5.25 9.68
C ALA A 26 5.80 3.95 8.86
N ASP A 27 6.44 2.96 9.47
CA ASP A 27 6.69 1.65 8.86
C ASP A 27 5.70 0.57 9.32
N LYS A 28 5.04 0.77 10.47
CA LYS A 28 4.12 -0.19 11.07
C LYS A 28 2.67 0.17 10.74
N PRO A 29 1.90 -0.73 10.09
CA PRO A 29 0.49 -0.49 9.81
C PRO A 29 -0.39 -0.68 11.06
N GLU A 30 -1.56 -0.04 11.05
CA GLU A 30 -2.58 -0.13 12.10
C GLU A 30 -3.21 -1.52 12.10
N LYS A 31 -3.16 -2.23 13.23
CA LYS A 31 -3.45 -3.67 13.29
C LYS A 31 -4.93 -3.98 13.03
N SER A 32 -5.83 -3.11 13.47
CA SER A 32 -7.28 -3.24 13.27
C SER A 32 -7.70 -3.10 11.80
N LEU A 33 -6.91 -2.40 10.98
CA LEU A 33 -7.20 -2.12 9.57
C LEU A 33 -6.50 -3.09 8.60
N LEU A 34 -6.03 -4.24 9.09
CA LEU A 34 -5.37 -5.28 8.31
C LEU A 34 -6.26 -6.49 8.07
N ALA A 35 -6.39 -6.89 6.81
CA ALA A 35 -7.03 -8.13 6.41
C ALA A 35 -6.03 -9.10 5.75
N PRO A 36 -6.25 -10.43 5.85
CA PRO A 36 -5.49 -11.39 5.07
C PRO A 36 -5.80 -11.23 3.58
N LEU A 37 -4.79 -11.31 2.72
CA LEU A 37 -4.95 -11.31 1.26
C LEU A 37 -4.63 -12.70 0.70
N LYS A 38 -5.66 -13.42 0.24
CA LYS A 38 -5.48 -14.73 -0.42
C LYS A 38 -4.95 -14.53 -1.83
N LYS A 39 -3.85 -15.22 -2.17
CA LYS A 39 -3.30 -15.20 -3.53
C LYS A 39 -4.00 -16.23 -4.40
N SER A 40 -4.43 -15.84 -5.58
CA SER A 40 -5.04 -16.75 -6.56
C SER A 40 -4.02 -17.51 -7.41
N GLY A 41 -2.79 -16.99 -7.55
CA GLY A 41 -1.81 -17.53 -8.50
C GLY A 41 -2.31 -17.50 -9.96
N GLY A 42 -3.23 -16.59 -10.29
CA GLY A 42 -3.85 -16.50 -11.61
C GLY A 42 -4.91 -17.55 -11.90
N ARG A 43 -5.38 -18.30 -10.89
CA ARG A 43 -6.42 -19.33 -11.02
C ARG A 43 -7.79 -18.84 -10.56
N ASN A 44 -8.84 -19.34 -11.20
CA ASN A 44 -10.23 -19.08 -10.82
C ASN A 44 -10.78 -20.10 -9.80
N SER A 45 -12.07 -20.03 -9.47
CA SER A 45 -12.74 -20.95 -8.54
C SER A 45 -12.71 -22.42 -8.97
N HIS A 46 -12.61 -22.71 -10.27
CA HIS A 46 -12.47 -24.06 -10.82
C HIS A 46 -11.01 -24.56 -10.83
N GLY A 47 -10.06 -23.79 -10.28
CA GLY A 47 -8.63 -24.12 -10.29
C GLY A 47 -7.93 -23.91 -11.63
N LYS A 48 -8.65 -23.50 -12.69
CA LYS A 48 -8.09 -23.26 -14.02
C LYS A 48 -7.29 -21.96 -14.04
N MET A 49 -6.15 -21.97 -14.71
CA MET A 49 -5.37 -20.75 -14.95
C MET A 49 -6.11 -19.87 -15.96
N THR A 50 -6.65 -18.75 -15.49
CA THR A 50 -7.31 -17.76 -16.34
C THR A 50 -6.42 -16.56 -16.62
N MET A 51 -5.45 -16.28 -15.74
CA MET A 51 -4.46 -15.21 -15.90
C MET A 51 -3.04 -15.76 -15.86
N ARG A 52 -2.31 -15.57 -16.95
CA ARG A 52 -0.89 -15.95 -17.07
C ARG A 52 0.01 -14.97 -16.30
N HIS A 53 1.26 -15.40 -16.02
CA HIS A 53 2.31 -14.59 -15.38
C HIS A 53 1.96 -14.04 -13.98
N ARG A 54 1.13 -14.76 -13.22
CA ARG A 54 0.75 -14.41 -11.83
C ARG A 54 1.14 -15.55 -10.88
N GLY A 55 2.05 -15.29 -9.94
CA GLY A 55 2.49 -16.29 -8.94
C GLY A 55 3.78 -15.86 -8.24
N GLY A 56 4.16 -16.54 -7.15
CA GLY A 56 5.50 -16.45 -6.54
C GLY A 56 5.89 -15.16 -5.77
N GLY A 57 5.14 -14.06 -5.87
CA GLY A 57 5.50 -12.80 -5.20
C GLY A 57 5.51 -12.87 -3.66
N HIS A 58 6.09 -11.87 -2.99
CA HIS A 58 6.15 -11.76 -1.51
C HIS A 58 4.75 -11.78 -0.85
N LYS A 59 4.62 -12.28 0.38
CA LYS A 59 3.36 -12.29 1.15
C LYS A 59 2.93 -10.85 1.48
N ARG A 60 1.64 -10.54 1.37
CA ARG A 60 1.10 -9.20 1.61
C ARG A 60 -0.13 -9.32 2.51
N ARG A 61 -0.38 -8.29 3.33
CA ARG A 61 -1.64 -8.07 4.03
C ARG A 61 -2.40 -6.95 3.33
N TYR A 62 -3.71 -7.06 3.25
CA TYR A 62 -4.55 -6.02 2.68
C TYR A 62 -4.75 -4.90 3.71
N ARG A 63 -4.61 -3.63 3.30
CA ARG A 63 -5.03 -2.48 4.12
C ARG A 63 -6.43 -2.06 3.68
N LEU A 64 -7.36 -2.06 4.63
CA LEU A 64 -8.74 -1.62 4.45
C LEU A 64 -8.73 -0.10 4.21
N ILE A 65 -9.02 0.34 2.99
CA ILE A 65 -9.14 1.76 2.64
C ILE A 65 -10.61 2.16 2.69
N ASP A 66 -10.88 3.31 3.27
CA ASP A 66 -12.14 4.02 3.09
C ASP A 66 -12.16 4.78 1.76
N PHE A 67 -12.70 4.13 0.73
CA PHE A 67 -12.93 4.75 -0.57
C PHE A 67 -14.23 5.57 -0.62
N LYS A 68 -15.17 5.33 0.30
CA LYS A 68 -16.49 5.95 0.27
C LYS A 68 -16.52 7.31 0.98
N ARG A 69 -15.68 7.49 2.01
CA ARG A 69 -15.61 8.71 2.84
C ARG A 69 -17.00 9.11 3.35
N MET A 70 -17.67 8.17 4.02
CA MET A 70 -19.06 8.36 4.45
C MET A 70 -19.21 9.40 5.57
N LYS A 71 -18.16 9.66 6.36
CA LYS A 71 -18.16 10.68 7.42
C LYS A 71 -17.98 12.08 6.85
N GLN A 72 -19.07 12.67 6.38
CA GLN A 72 -19.09 14.05 5.86
C GLN A 72 -19.14 15.08 7.00
N GLY A 73 -18.44 16.20 6.84
CA GLY A 73 -18.43 17.30 7.82
C GLY A 73 -17.65 17.01 9.12
N VAL A 74 -17.05 15.83 9.26
CA VAL A 74 -16.23 15.47 10.41
C VAL A 74 -14.76 15.70 10.08
N ASN A 75 -14.09 16.53 10.88
CA ASN A 75 -12.66 16.74 10.74
C ASN A 75 -11.89 15.48 11.18
N ALA A 76 -10.85 15.15 10.42
CA ALA A 76 -9.92 14.09 10.74
C ALA A 76 -8.48 14.63 10.68
N GLU A 77 -7.61 14.12 11.53
CA GLU A 77 -6.20 14.44 11.56
C GLU A 77 -5.41 13.37 10.82
N VAL A 78 -4.44 13.77 10.00
CA VAL A 78 -3.50 12.84 9.35
C VAL A 78 -2.43 12.45 10.37
N LYS A 79 -2.46 11.20 10.84
CA LYS A 79 -1.49 10.69 11.82
C LYS A 79 -0.19 10.22 11.18
N SER A 80 -0.26 9.53 10.04
CA SER A 80 0.94 9.06 9.34
C SER A 80 0.71 8.77 7.88
N ILE A 81 1.79 8.80 7.10
CA ILE A 81 1.84 8.37 5.70
C ILE A 81 2.62 7.07 5.65
N GLN A 82 2.04 6.06 5.01
CA GLN A 82 2.52 4.69 5.05
C GLN A 82 2.56 4.07 3.65
N TYR A 83 3.47 3.10 3.51
CA TYR A 83 3.54 2.28 2.31
C TYR A 83 2.47 1.19 2.31
N ASP A 84 1.83 1.00 1.16
CA ASP A 84 0.97 -0.16 0.90
C ASP A 84 1.48 -1.01 -0.28
N PRO A 85 1.83 -2.29 -0.08
CA PRO A 85 2.25 -3.20 -1.13
C PRO A 85 1.11 -3.68 -2.04
N ASN A 86 -0.16 -3.30 -1.82
CA ASN A 86 -1.29 -3.71 -2.65
C ASN A 86 -1.66 -2.69 -3.73
N ARG A 87 -1.03 -1.51 -3.74
CA ARG A 87 -1.25 -0.45 -4.72
C ARG A 87 0.02 0.35 -4.97
N THR A 88 -0.05 1.27 -5.92
CA THR A 88 1.08 2.14 -6.30
C THR A 88 1.17 3.39 -5.41
N ALA A 89 0.03 3.94 -4.99
CA ALA A 89 -0.03 5.13 -4.14
C ALA A 89 0.30 4.82 -2.67
N PHE A 90 0.83 5.83 -1.95
CA PHE A 90 0.91 5.79 -0.50
C PHE A 90 -0.49 5.96 0.13
N ILE A 91 -0.62 5.55 1.39
CA ILE A 91 -1.85 5.71 2.16
C ILE A 91 -1.60 6.58 3.38
N ALA A 92 -2.59 7.38 3.73
CA ALA A 92 -2.58 8.15 4.95
C ALA A 92 -3.48 7.46 5.99
N LEU A 93 -2.97 7.28 7.20
CA LEU A 93 -3.76 6.92 8.36
C LEU A 93 -4.37 8.21 8.92
N ILE A 94 -5.69 8.29 8.91
CA ILE A 94 -6.44 9.39 9.51
C ILE A 94 -7.10 8.93 10.79
N GLU A 95 -7.24 9.84 11.73
CA GLU A 95 -7.99 9.67 12.96
C GLU A 95 -9.05 10.75 13.05
N TYR A 96 -10.30 10.34 13.15
CA TYR A 96 -11.44 11.23 13.34
C TYR A 96 -11.51 11.70 14.80
N LYS A 97 -12.27 12.77 15.06
CA LYS A 97 -12.44 13.30 16.43
C LYS A 97 -13.06 12.31 17.42
N ASP A 98 -13.79 11.32 16.93
CA ASP A 98 -14.38 10.23 17.74
C ASP A 98 -13.40 9.08 18.03
N GLY A 99 -12.14 9.19 17.60
CA GLY A 99 -11.08 8.19 17.79
C GLY A 99 -11.13 7.05 16.76
N GLU A 100 -12.07 7.07 15.80
CA GLU A 100 -12.07 6.09 14.73
C GLU A 100 -10.91 6.36 13.77
N LYS A 101 -10.22 5.29 13.38
CA LYS A 101 -9.12 5.35 12.43
C LYS A 101 -9.53 4.77 11.10
N SER A 102 -9.03 5.36 10.02
CA SER A 102 -9.26 4.87 8.67
C SER A 102 -8.04 5.12 7.80
N TYR A 103 -7.84 4.28 6.79
CA TYR A 103 -6.89 4.59 5.73
C TYR A 103 -7.58 5.26 4.56
N ILE A 104 -6.92 6.26 4.00
CA ILE A 104 -7.28 6.89 2.71
C ILE A 104 -6.07 6.85 1.77
N ILE A 105 -6.30 6.99 0.47
CA ILE A 105 -5.20 7.25 -0.46
C ILE A 105 -4.59 8.62 -0.11
N ALA A 106 -3.27 8.65 0.08
CA ALA A 106 -2.54 9.89 0.31
C ALA A 106 -2.58 10.74 -0.97
N GLN A 107 -3.07 11.96 -0.83
CA GLN A 107 -3.04 12.95 -1.90
C GLN A 107 -1.65 13.58 -1.98
N ASN A 108 -1.35 14.21 -3.11
CA ASN A 108 -0.13 15.00 -3.25
C ASN A 108 -0.29 16.31 -2.46
N GLY A 109 0.59 16.57 -1.50
CA GLY A 109 0.56 17.75 -0.63
C GLY A 109 1.57 17.64 0.49
#